data_AF-A0A1V6R074-F1
#
_entry.id   AF-A0A1V6R074-F1
#
_cell.length_a   1.000
_cell.length_b   1.000
_cell.length_c   1.000
_cell.angle_alpha   90.00
_cell.angle_beta   90.00
_cell.angle_gamma   90.00
#
_symmetry.space_group_name_H-M   'P 1'
#
loop_
_entity.id
_entity.type
_entity.pdbx_description
1 polymer ?
#
loop_
_entity_poly.entity_id
_entity_poly.type
_entity_poly.pdbx_seq_one_letter_code
_entity_poly.pdbx_strand_id
1 'polypeptide(L)'
;MISEDSTAVLQLFPNGGWDVHHHIFEPERFPYSPDRHLTPPPATISRYNVFKRQLGITNSVLTHGLSYGSDCSCLTTFTTDLGPDITRAIGVIDPEVVTRSQLKDMHDAGVRGIRVNLYHYKAMHDLERQKVALRAHANALESCAGWSMAFTHVHPEFWPELKPVIVNDIVSNGVRLVTDHFALLKGTSMLPAECQGDITKQEGFQALIELVRDGHLFVKISAPYRVSTEAPHFEDMKPLVRAFFDANPRQVLWGSDWPHTPLMKVRTREEALKDTPYLEVDDLAWLKSLRTWLSDKEWHSLMVLNPRRLSRLHILDGRMAGTSEFTFDCWTEHDSDHAARRDSACFPYVAHILKMPRAPRLQAMLTLCPSKAMEIYFARCLGFSFLTIAVLTMMLTGSIPLTSEIKDSVTTDEDDPKAPYAIPTLMVTSIFHTACAFYAYTWYVSGGQGLFAIGVAGYSSIAAIGLWCMLFASSNGRISRRTGADKRTTGFPFKNSEAAKKHRKGL
;
A
#
# COMPACT_ATOMS: atom_id res chain seq x y z
N MET A 1 -30.64 17.23 -10.47
CA MET A 1 -30.76 15.98 -11.25
C MET A 1 -29.39 15.68 -11.81
N ILE A 2 -28.73 14.66 -11.28
CA ILE A 2 -27.50 14.12 -11.88
C ILE A 2 -27.99 13.31 -13.09
N SER A 3 -27.49 13.60 -14.30
CA SER A 3 -27.87 12.83 -15.50
C SER A 3 -27.45 11.35 -15.32
N GLU A 4 -28.19 10.43 -15.94
CA GLU A 4 -27.87 8.99 -15.89
C GLU A 4 -26.40 8.70 -16.25
N ASP A 5 -25.82 9.50 -17.16
CA ASP A 5 -24.43 9.41 -17.59
C ASP A 5 -23.41 9.77 -16.49
N SER A 6 -23.72 10.76 -15.63
CA SER A 6 -22.86 11.08 -14.47
C SER A 6 -22.86 9.98 -13.39
N THR A 7 -23.96 9.26 -13.22
CA THR A 7 -24.01 8.07 -12.35
C THR A 7 -23.19 6.90 -12.89
N ALA A 8 -23.17 6.70 -14.22
CA ALA A 8 -22.38 5.65 -14.85
C ALA A 8 -20.86 5.91 -14.75
N VAL A 9 -20.41 7.17 -14.83
CA VAL A 9 -19.00 7.55 -14.63
C VAL A 9 -18.54 7.28 -13.18
N LEU A 10 -19.38 7.61 -12.19
CA LEU A 10 -19.06 7.34 -10.77
C LEU A 10 -18.90 5.85 -10.47
N GLN A 11 -19.54 4.96 -11.25
CA GLN A 11 -19.38 3.51 -11.13
C GLN A 11 -18.05 2.99 -11.66
N LEU A 12 -17.35 3.71 -12.55
CA LEU A 12 -16.05 3.26 -13.06
C LEU A 12 -14.96 3.33 -11.98
N PHE A 13 -15.02 4.30 -11.06
CA PHE A 13 -13.97 4.52 -10.06
C PHE A 13 -14.53 4.56 -8.64
N PRO A 14 -15.14 3.47 -8.15
CA PRO A 14 -15.80 3.45 -6.83
C PRO A 14 -14.84 3.75 -5.67
N ASN A 15 -13.53 3.51 -5.86
CA ASN A 15 -12.48 3.74 -4.86
C ASN A 15 -11.51 4.87 -5.26
N GLY A 16 -11.94 5.74 -6.18
CA GLY A 16 -11.07 6.69 -6.88
C GLY A 16 -10.27 6.03 -8.01
N GLY A 17 -9.61 6.86 -8.82
CA GLY A 17 -8.85 6.42 -9.99
C GLY A 17 -7.56 7.23 -10.16
N TRP A 18 -6.52 6.58 -10.66
CA TRP A 18 -5.25 7.20 -11.02
C TRP A 18 -5.09 7.26 -12.53
N ASP A 19 -4.73 8.44 -13.02
CA ASP A 19 -4.13 8.61 -14.34
C ASP A 19 -2.61 8.72 -14.20
N VAL A 20 -1.87 7.65 -14.52
CA VAL A 20 -0.41 7.64 -14.34
C VAL A 20 0.39 8.19 -15.52
N HIS A 21 -0.27 8.73 -16.55
CA HIS A 21 0.41 9.28 -17.71
C HIS A 21 -0.43 10.38 -18.36
N HIS A 22 -0.11 11.63 -18.03
CA HIS A 22 -0.62 12.82 -18.74
C HIS A 22 0.46 13.90 -18.77
N HIS A 23 0.23 14.92 -19.58
CA HIS A 23 1.11 16.07 -19.76
C HIS A 23 0.31 17.38 -19.63
N ILE A 24 0.98 18.44 -19.21
CA ILE A 24 0.46 19.81 -19.25
C ILE A 24 1.35 20.62 -20.19
N PHE A 25 0.74 21.46 -21.02
CA PHE A 25 1.43 22.34 -21.95
C PHE A 25 0.90 23.77 -21.85
N GLU A 26 1.66 24.66 -21.22
CA GLU A 26 1.34 26.09 -21.08
C GLU A 26 2.52 26.95 -21.57
N PRO A 27 2.74 27.03 -22.90
CA PRO A 27 3.91 27.70 -23.49
C PRO A 27 4.02 29.19 -23.17
N GLU A 28 2.91 29.84 -22.82
CA GLU A 28 2.87 31.24 -22.39
C GLU A 28 3.48 31.45 -21.00
N ARG A 29 3.37 30.47 -20.10
CA ARG A 29 3.97 30.52 -18.75
C ARG A 29 5.40 30.02 -18.76
N PHE A 30 5.66 28.96 -19.53
CA PHE A 30 6.96 28.32 -19.64
C PHE A 30 7.26 28.07 -21.12
N PRO A 31 8.30 28.67 -21.71
CA PRO A 31 8.60 28.47 -23.13
C PRO A 31 9.03 27.02 -23.39
N TYR A 32 8.70 26.50 -24.58
CA TYR A 32 9.25 25.22 -25.01
C TYR A 32 10.75 25.29 -25.29
N SER A 33 11.42 24.15 -25.17
CA SER A 33 12.83 24.02 -25.52
C SER A 33 13.04 24.28 -27.02
N PRO A 34 14.15 24.95 -27.41
CA PRO A 34 14.59 25.04 -28.80
C PRO A 34 14.83 23.67 -29.47
N ASP A 35 15.15 22.64 -28.67
CA ASP A 35 15.49 21.28 -29.12
C ASP A 35 14.31 20.29 -28.97
N ARG A 36 13.09 20.81 -28.80
CA ARG A 36 11.88 20.00 -28.67
C ARG A 36 11.66 19.06 -29.85
N HIS A 37 11.20 17.85 -29.53
CA HIS A 37 10.86 16.82 -30.53
C HIS A 37 9.51 17.05 -31.25
N LEU A 38 8.63 17.89 -30.68
CA LEU A 38 7.38 18.38 -31.29
C LEU A 38 6.92 19.68 -30.59
N THR A 39 6.06 20.46 -31.25
CA THR A 39 5.41 21.65 -30.70
C THR A 39 3.92 21.37 -30.46
N PRO A 40 3.49 21.09 -29.22
CA PRO A 40 2.08 20.86 -28.94
C PRO A 40 1.36 22.20 -28.72
N PRO A 41 0.07 22.31 -29.09
CA PRO A 41 -0.79 23.44 -28.69
C PRO A 41 -0.91 23.56 -27.15
N PRO A 42 -1.49 24.65 -26.63
CA PRO A 42 -1.75 24.75 -25.19
C PRO A 42 -2.76 23.70 -24.67
N ALA A 43 -2.35 22.97 -23.64
CA ALA A 43 -3.13 22.01 -22.88
C ALA A 43 -3.01 22.31 -21.38
N THR A 44 -3.83 23.25 -20.93
CA THR A 44 -3.75 23.85 -19.59
C THR A 44 -4.20 22.93 -18.46
N ILE A 45 -3.79 23.23 -17.23
CA ILE A 45 -4.26 22.57 -16.00
C ILE A 45 -5.78 22.63 -15.87
N SER A 46 -6.39 23.77 -16.22
CA SER A 46 -7.85 23.94 -16.16
C SER A 46 -8.56 22.91 -17.04
N ARG A 47 -8.11 22.74 -18.28
CA ARG A 47 -8.63 21.75 -19.24
C ARG A 47 -8.43 20.31 -18.73
N TYR A 48 -7.25 20.00 -18.19
CA TYR A 48 -7.00 18.68 -17.61
C TYR A 48 -7.92 18.39 -16.41
N ASN A 49 -8.16 19.38 -15.54
CA ASN A 49 -9.07 19.21 -14.40
C ASN A 49 -10.52 19.00 -14.82
N VAL A 50 -10.97 19.58 -15.95
CA VAL A 50 -12.28 19.29 -16.55
C VAL A 50 -12.32 17.83 -17.02
N PHE A 51 -11.33 17.41 -17.82
CA PHE A 51 -11.19 16.04 -18.32
C PHE A 51 -11.21 15.01 -17.17
N LYS A 52 -10.37 15.22 -16.15
CA LYS A 52 -10.23 14.36 -14.98
C LYS A 52 -11.56 14.19 -14.23
N ARG A 53 -12.31 15.29 -14.05
CA ARG A 53 -13.64 15.26 -13.42
C ARG A 53 -14.68 14.55 -14.27
N GLN A 54 -14.67 14.73 -15.59
CA GLN A 54 -15.59 14.07 -16.51
C GLN A 54 -15.41 12.55 -16.52
N LEU A 55 -14.19 12.07 -16.30
CA LEU A 55 -13.92 10.63 -16.19
C LEU A 55 -14.06 10.10 -14.76
N GLY A 56 -14.11 10.95 -13.72
CA GLY A 56 -14.14 10.49 -12.32
C GLY A 56 -12.77 10.08 -11.77
N ILE A 57 -11.68 10.52 -12.41
CA ILE A 57 -10.31 10.31 -11.94
C ILE A 57 -10.04 11.26 -10.76
N THR A 58 -9.30 10.80 -9.76
CA THR A 58 -9.09 11.57 -8.51
C THR A 58 -7.61 11.86 -8.24
N ASN A 59 -6.70 11.04 -8.77
CA ASN A 59 -5.26 11.19 -8.58
C ASN A 59 -4.55 11.16 -9.94
N SER A 60 -3.37 11.75 -10.03
CA SER A 60 -2.60 11.71 -11.27
C SER A 60 -1.09 11.64 -11.06
N VAL A 61 -0.39 11.15 -12.08
CA VAL A 61 1.06 11.28 -12.22
C VAL A 61 1.34 12.15 -13.44
N LEU A 62 1.78 13.37 -13.19
CA LEU A 62 2.17 14.33 -14.23
C LEU A 62 3.54 13.94 -14.79
N THR A 63 3.57 13.54 -16.06
CA THR A 63 4.82 13.24 -16.75
C THR A 63 5.32 14.51 -17.42
N HIS A 64 6.59 14.86 -17.22
CA HIS A 64 7.19 16.00 -17.88
C HIS A 64 7.10 15.88 -19.40
N GLY A 65 6.60 16.93 -20.05
CA GLY A 65 6.50 16.97 -21.51
C GLY A 65 7.89 17.16 -22.10
N LEU A 66 8.34 16.22 -22.94
CA LEU A 66 9.69 16.28 -23.55
C LEU A 66 9.91 17.53 -24.44
N SER A 67 8.84 18.26 -24.79
CA SER A 67 8.93 19.55 -25.47
C SER A 67 9.51 20.68 -24.61
N TYR A 68 9.59 20.51 -23.30
CA TYR A 68 10.26 21.42 -22.37
C TYR A 68 11.76 21.10 -22.20
N GLY A 69 12.26 19.99 -22.74
CA GLY A 69 13.65 19.56 -22.57
C GLY A 69 13.88 18.91 -21.21
N SER A 70 14.99 19.24 -20.56
CA SER A 70 15.35 18.74 -19.22
C SER A 70 15.06 19.75 -18.10
N ASP A 71 14.57 20.95 -18.43
CA ASP A 71 14.17 21.94 -17.43
C ASP A 71 12.83 21.55 -16.79
N CYS A 72 12.90 20.98 -15.59
CA CYS A 72 11.73 20.57 -14.82
C CYS A 72 11.07 21.70 -13.99
N SER A 73 11.43 22.97 -14.17
CA SER A 73 10.82 24.09 -13.43
C SER A 73 9.31 24.21 -13.64
N CYS A 74 8.84 23.95 -14.88
CA CYS A 74 7.41 23.93 -15.19
C CYS A 74 6.71 22.75 -14.49
N LEU A 75 7.36 21.59 -14.41
CA LEU A 75 6.80 20.37 -13.82
C LEU A 75 6.47 20.57 -12.33
N THR A 76 7.40 21.13 -11.56
CA THR A 76 7.22 21.34 -10.12
C THR A 76 6.11 22.36 -9.83
N THR A 77 6.04 23.42 -10.64
CA THR A 77 4.97 24.42 -10.60
C THR A 77 3.62 23.76 -10.89
N PHE A 78 3.50 23.04 -12.01
CA PHE A 78 2.25 22.38 -12.40
C PHE A 78 1.82 21.30 -11.42
N THR A 79 2.77 20.58 -10.81
CA THR A 79 2.48 19.57 -9.77
C THR A 79 1.83 20.19 -8.54
N THR A 80 2.30 21.39 -8.15
CA THR A 80 1.73 22.15 -7.05
C THR A 80 0.35 22.68 -7.41
N ASP A 81 0.20 23.27 -8.60
CA ASP A 81 -1.08 23.79 -9.13
C ASP A 81 -2.16 22.70 -9.26
N LEU A 82 -1.76 21.45 -9.58
CA LEU A 82 -2.67 20.29 -9.65
C LEU A 82 -3.07 19.72 -8.28
N GLY A 83 -2.34 20.08 -7.22
CA GLY A 83 -2.54 19.61 -5.86
C GLY A 83 -1.51 18.56 -5.44
N PRO A 84 -0.55 18.90 -4.55
CA PRO A 84 0.55 18.00 -4.18
C PRO A 84 0.11 16.76 -3.40
N ASP A 85 -1.10 16.73 -2.84
CA ASP A 85 -1.61 15.54 -2.13
C ASP A 85 -2.12 14.45 -3.08
N ILE A 86 -2.60 14.85 -4.25
CA ILE A 86 -3.27 13.96 -5.23
C ILE A 86 -2.48 13.79 -6.52
N THR A 87 -1.42 14.59 -6.72
CA THR A 87 -0.56 14.53 -7.89
C THR A 87 0.88 14.20 -7.51
N ARG A 88 1.49 13.29 -8.27
CA ARG A 88 2.94 13.03 -8.26
C ARG A 88 3.52 13.36 -9.62
N ALA A 89 4.84 13.45 -9.72
CA ALA A 89 5.49 13.83 -10.96
C ALA A 89 6.57 12.85 -11.40
N ILE A 90 6.78 12.79 -12.72
CA ILE A 90 7.89 12.10 -13.38
C ILE A 90 8.66 13.15 -14.17
N GLY A 91 9.90 13.40 -13.78
CA GLY A 91 10.77 14.40 -14.41
C GLY A 91 11.54 13.89 -15.61
N VAL A 92 12.34 14.76 -16.21
CA VAL A 92 13.42 14.41 -17.13
C VAL A 92 14.69 14.97 -16.54
N ILE A 93 15.79 14.24 -16.66
CA ILE A 93 17.11 14.66 -16.21
C ILE A 93 18.10 14.45 -17.34
N ASP A 94 19.22 15.15 -17.27
CA ASP A 94 20.42 14.76 -17.98
C ASP A 94 21.38 14.16 -16.93
N PRO A 95 21.70 12.85 -17.02
CA PRO A 95 22.48 12.14 -16.02
C PRO A 95 23.94 12.62 -15.93
N GLU A 96 24.46 13.35 -16.92
CA GLU A 96 25.83 13.88 -16.90
C GLU A 96 25.96 15.16 -16.08
N VAL A 97 24.88 15.95 -15.99
CA VAL A 97 24.90 17.29 -15.37
C VAL A 97 24.09 17.39 -14.10
N VAL A 98 23.10 16.51 -13.89
CA VAL A 98 22.20 16.56 -12.74
C VAL A 98 22.96 16.32 -11.43
N THR A 99 22.68 17.14 -10.43
CA THR A 99 23.28 17.03 -9.11
C THR A 99 22.35 16.33 -8.11
N ARG A 100 22.92 15.74 -7.06
CA ARG A 100 22.15 15.17 -5.95
C ARG A 100 21.23 16.19 -5.27
N SER A 101 21.64 17.46 -5.20
CA SER A 101 20.81 18.53 -4.65
C SER A 101 19.57 18.75 -5.52
N GLN A 102 19.73 18.85 -6.83
CA GLN A 102 18.60 19.02 -7.76
C GLN A 102 17.63 17.83 -7.68
N LEU A 103 18.14 16.60 -7.59
CA LEU A 103 17.29 15.41 -7.40
C LEU A 103 16.49 15.46 -6.09
N LYS A 104 17.11 15.97 -5.01
CA LYS A 104 16.42 16.19 -3.75
C LYS A 104 15.35 17.29 -3.87
N ASP A 105 15.65 18.39 -4.53
CA ASP A 105 14.69 19.48 -4.74
C ASP A 105 13.49 19.00 -5.56
N MET A 106 13.73 18.18 -6.59
CA MET A 106 12.69 17.49 -7.35
C MET A 106 11.85 16.55 -6.46
N HIS A 107 12.50 15.77 -5.58
CA HIS A 107 11.80 14.90 -4.64
C HIS A 107 10.87 15.70 -3.72
N ASP A 108 11.36 16.80 -3.14
CA ASP A 108 10.61 17.66 -2.24
C ASP A 108 9.42 18.32 -2.96
N ALA A 109 9.57 18.61 -4.26
CA ALA A 109 8.50 19.11 -5.13
C ALA A 109 7.49 18.04 -5.61
N GLY A 110 7.60 16.80 -5.15
CA GLY A 110 6.65 15.72 -5.47
C GLY A 110 7.03 14.83 -6.65
N VAL A 111 8.24 14.98 -7.20
CA VAL A 111 8.77 14.05 -8.22
C VAL A 111 9.12 12.71 -7.57
N ARG A 112 8.70 11.62 -8.20
CA ARG A 112 8.91 10.23 -7.73
C ARG A 112 9.53 9.34 -8.80
N GLY A 113 10.12 9.95 -9.82
CA GLY A 113 10.75 9.21 -10.90
C GLY A 113 11.14 10.10 -12.06
N ILE A 114 11.72 9.47 -13.07
CA ILE A 114 12.16 10.12 -14.30
C ILE A 114 11.63 9.38 -15.53
N ARG A 115 11.59 10.07 -16.67
CA ARG A 115 11.38 9.49 -17.99
C ARG A 115 12.60 9.73 -18.85
N VAL A 116 13.14 8.67 -19.45
CA VAL A 116 14.32 8.76 -20.33
C VAL A 116 13.89 9.30 -21.69
N ASN A 117 14.45 10.45 -22.09
CA ASN A 117 14.15 11.08 -23.37
C ASN A 117 14.99 10.46 -24.51
N LEU A 118 14.52 9.35 -25.08
CA LEU A 118 15.24 8.67 -26.16
C LEU A 118 15.43 9.53 -27.43
N TYR A 119 14.61 10.56 -27.66
CA TYR A 119 14.83 11.51 -28.76
C TYR A 119 16.13 12.27 -28.59
N HIS A 120 16.39 12.77 -27.39
CA HIS A 120 17.60 13.55 -27.08
C HIS A 120 18.87 12.72 -27.31
N TYR A 121 18.86 11.44 -26.88
CA TYR A 121 20.00 10.54 -27.04
C TYR A 121 20.11 9.87 -28.43
N LYS A 122 19.25 10.25 -29.39
CA LYS A 122 19.14 9.62 -30.71
C LYS A 122 18.98 8.10 -30.62
N ALA A 123 18.30 7.65 -29.57
CA ALA A 123 18.19 6.24 -29.20
C ALA A 123 16.87 5.62 -29.67
N MET A 124 15.93 6.40 -30.23
CA MET A 124 14.62 5.89 -30.68
C MET A 124 14.71 4.65 -31.60
N HIS A 125 15.72 4.62 -32.47
CA HIS A 125 15.95 3.57 -33.48
C HIS A 125 17.32 2.89 -33.34
N ASP A 126 18.01 3.06 -32.20
CA ASP A 126 19.37 2.58 -32.00
C ASP A 126 19.46 1.91 -30.62
N LEU A 127 19.46 0.57 -30.63
CA LEU A 127 19.44 -0.26 -29.43
C LEU A 127 20.66 -0.02 -28.52
N GLU A 128 21.86 0.12 -29.08
CA GLU A 128 23.05 0.34 -28.26
C GLU A 128 23.00 1.69 -27.54
N ARG A 129 22.52 2.73 -28.23
CA ARG A 129 22.24 4.03 -27.58
C ARG A 129 21.17 3.93 -26.51
N GLN A 130 20.14 3.10 -26.70
CA GLN A 130 19.14 2.85 -25.65
C GLN A 130 19.77 2.21 -24.42
N LYS A 131 20.58 1.15 -24.60
CA LYS A 131 21.28 0.47 -23.50
C LYS A 131 22.16 1.47 -22.73
N VAL A 132 22.90 2.33 -23.44
CA VAL A 132 23.74 3.37 -22.82
C VAL A 132 22.89 4.39 -22.05
N ALA A 133 21.84 4.94 -22.67
CA ALA A 133 20.98 5.94 -22.03
C ALA A 133 20.31 5.37 -20.78
N LEU A 134 19.72 4.17 -20.86
CA LEU A 134 19.04 3.54 -19.72
C LEU A 134 19.98 3.29 -18.54
N ARG A 135 21.21 2.81 -18.80
CA ARG A 135 22.23 2.62 -17.75
C ARG A 135 22.64 3.93 -17.10
N ALA A 136 22.91 4.96 -17.89
CA ALA A 136 23.30 6.27 -17.37
C ALA A 136 22.23 6.87 -16.45
N HIS A 137 20.95 6.75 -16.84
CA HIS A 137 19.83 7.22 -16.02
C HIS A 137 19.62 6.36 -14.78
N ALA A 138 19.74 5.04 -14.87
CA ALA A 138 19.65 4.16 -13.71
C ALA A 138 20.73 4.50 -12.66
N ASN A 139 21.97 4.73 -13.10
CA ASN A 139 23.06 5.13 -12.23
C ASN A 139 22.81 6.49 -11.55
N ALA A 140 22.25 7.46 -12.27
CA ALA A 140 21.90 8.77 -11.71
C ALA A 140 20.83 8.69 -10.61
N LEU A 141 20.03 7.62 -10.57
CA LEU A 141 18.99 7.39 -9.56
C LEU A 141 19.47 6.68 -8.30
N GLU A 142 20.76 6.34 -8.17
CA GLU A 142 21.30 5.62 -7.00
C GLU A 142 20.92 6.29 -5.66
N SER A 143 20.91 7.62 -5.60
CA SER A 143 20.51 8.38 -4.40
C SER A 143 19.01 8.61 -4.24
N CYS A 144 18.18 8.16 -5.19
CA CYS A 144 16.74 8.41 -5.26
C CYS A 144 15.95 7.14 -4.91
N ALA A 145 16.14 6.63 -3.69
CA ALA A 145 15.48 5.40 -3.24
C ALA A 145 13.96 5.46 -3.48
N GLY A 146 13.44 4.44 -4.16
CA GLY A 146 12.02 4.30 -4.47
C GLY A 146 11.52 5.07 -5.69
N TRP A 147 12.38 5.83 -6.39
CA TRP A 147 12.01 6.43 -7.66
C TRP A 147 11.82 5.38 -8.75
N SER A 148 10.87 5.62 -9.65
CA SER A 148 10.69 4.84 -10.87
C SER A 148 11.40 5.47 -12.07
N MET A 149 11.83 4.65 -13.02
CA MET A 149 12.33 5.11 -14.31
C MET A 149 11.37 4.66 -15.40
N ALA A 150 10.91 5.58 -16.24
CA ALA A 150 10.03 5.31 -17.37
C ALA A 150 10.76 5.51 -18.71
N PHE A 151 10.38 4.76 -19.74
CA PHE A 151 10.85 5.00 -21.10
C PHE A 151 9.83 4.49 -22.13
N THR A 152 10.02 4.88 -23.39
CA THR A 152 9.24 4.41 -24.52
C THR A 152 10.15 4.27 -25.72
N HIS A 153 10.00 3.20 -26.48
CA HIS A 153 10.68 2.99 -27.76
C HIS A 153 9.70 2.39 -28.77
N VAL A 154 10.08 2.38 -30.06
CA VAL A 154 9.18 1.99 -31.17
C VAL A 154 9.51 0.64 -31.80
N HIS A 155 10.47 -0.10 -31.23
CA HIS A 155 11.00 -1.34 -31.79
C HIS A 155 10.81 -2.52 -30.83
N PRO A 156 9.63 -3.17 -30.79
CA PRO A 156 9.41 -4.36 -29.97
C PRO A 156 10.49 -5.44 -30.13
N GLU A 157 11.11 -5.57 -31.31
CA GLU A 157 12.22 -6.48 -31.59
C GLU A 157 13.45 -6.27 -30.70
N PHE A 158 13.59 -5.12 -30.03
CA PHE A 158 14.67 -4.86 -29.08
C PHE A 158 14.48 -5.52 -27.71
N TRP A 159 13.26 -5.94 -27.35
CA TRP A 159 12.97 -6.49 -26.02
C TRP A 159 13.85 -7.70 -25.61
N PRO A 160 14.15 -8.69 -26.48
CA PRO A 160 15.03 -9.81 -26.13
C PRO A 160 16.43 -9.37 -25.69
N GLU A 161 17.00 -8.36 -26.34
CA GLU A 161 18.33 -7.84 -26.02
C GLU A 161 18.32 -6.82 -24.88
N LEU A 162 17.23 -6.09 -24.69
CA LEU A 162 17.05 -5.19 -23.54
C LEU A 162 16.82 -5.98 -22.25
N LYS A 163 16.18 -7.16 -22.31
CA LYS A 163 15.89 -8.00 -21.14
C LYS A 163 17.09 -8.20 -20.21
N PRO A 164 18.28 -8.67 -20.64
CA PRO A 164 19.42 -8.83 -19.75
C PRO A 164 19.90 -7.51 -19.16
N VAL A 165 19.85 -6.40 -19.90
CA VAL A 165 20.22 -5.06 -19.39
C VAL A 165 19.25 -4.61 -18.31
N ILE A 166 17.94 -4.80 -18.53
CA ILE A 166 16.91 -4.46 -17.56
C ILE A 166 17.10 -5.23 -16.26
N VAL A 167 17.31 -6.54 -16.35
CA VAL A 167 17.46 -7.39 -15.16
C VAL A 167 18.77 -7.10 -14.43
N ASN A 168 19.89 -7.09 -15.16
CA ASN A 168 21.22 -7.11 -14.55
C ASN A 168 21.76 -5.72 -14.22
N ASP A 169 21.32 -4.67 -14.92
CA ASP A 169 21.91 -3.33 -14.79
C ASP A 169 20.92 -2.29 -14.25
N ILE A 170 19.61 -2.55 -14.29
CA ILE A 170 18.58 -1.59 -13.86
C ILE A 170 17.86 -2.10 -12.60
N VAL A 171 17.21 -3.25 -12.68
CA VAL A 171 16.39 -3.79 -11.59
C VAL A 171 17.25 -4.29 -10.44
N SER A 172 18.40 -4.92 -10.73
CA SER A 172 19.41 -5.30 -9.74
C SER A 172 19.88 -4.12 -8.87
N ASN A 173 19.92 -2.92 -9.45
CA ASN A 173 20.27 -1.66 -8.79
C ASN A 173 19.08 -1.03 -8.04
N GLY A 174 17.96 -1.74 -7.92
CA GLY A 174 16.78 -1.30 -7.17
C GLY A 174 15.87 -0.32 -7.92
N VAL A 175 16.14 -0.03 -9.20
CA VAL A 175 15.32 0.87 -10.02
C VAL A 175 14.07 0.14 -10.51
N ARG A 176 12.89 0.72 -10.24
CA ARG A 176 11.62 0.23 -10.77
C ARG A 176 11.44 0.75 -12.19
N LEU A 177 11.54 -0.12 -13.18
CA LEU A 177 11.40 0.24 -14.59
C LEU A 177 9.94 0.19 -15.05
N VAL A 178 9.54 1.18 -15.85
CA VAL A 178 8.20 1.30 -16.44
C VAL A 178 8.35 1.52 -17.95
N THR A 179 7.62 0.75 -18.75
CA THR A 179 7.48 1.01 -20.19
C THR A 179 6.12 1.63 -20.49
N ASP A 180 6.11 2.68 -21.31
CA ASP A 180 4.88 3.38 -21.68
C ASP A 180 4.13 2.65 -22.82
N HIS A 181 2.83 2.91 -22.93
CA HIS A 181 1.97 2.62 -24.09
C HIS A 181 2.03 1.18 -24.62
N PHE A 182 1.67 0.20 -23.78
CA PHE A 182 1.66 -1.24 -24.13
C PHE A 182 3.03 -1.77 -24.58
N ALA A 183 4.13 -1.08 -24.24
CA ALA A 183 5.47 -1.39 -24.74
C ALA A 183 5.56 -1.38 -26.29
N LEU A 184 4.61 -0.70 -26.93
CA LEU A 184 4.38 -0.64 -28.38
C LEU A 184 4.08 -1.99 -29.07
N LEU A 185 3.76 -3.05 -28.29
CA LEU A 185 3.15 -4.27 -28.84
C LEU A 185 1.78 -3.94 -29.45
N LYS A 186 1.48 -4.55 -30.59
CA LYS A 186 0.32 -4.25 -31.43
C LYS A 186 -0.88 -5.12 -31.07
N GLY A 187 -2.07 -4.50 -31.11
CA GLY A 187 -3.35 -5.20 -31.18
C GLY A 187 -3.54 -5.84 -32.54
N THR A 188 -4.54 -6.72 -32.68
CA THR A 188 -4.71 -7.53 -33.89
C THR A 188 -4.94 -6.69 -35.16
N SER A 189 -5.49 -5.48 -35.03
CA SER A 189 -5.70 -4.57 -36.17
C SER A 189 -4.41 -3.95 -36.74
N MET A 190 -3.31 -3.99 -35.97
CA MET A 190 -2.00 -3.45 -36.36
C MET A 190 -0.89 -4.50 -36.36
N LEU A 191 -1.23 -5.79 -36.19
CA LEU A 191 -0.26 -6.86 -36.26
C LEU A 191 0.29 -7.02 -37.69
N PRO A 192 1.57 -7.38 -37.84
CA PRO A 192 2.11 -7.84 -39.10
C PRO A 192 1.34 -9.06 -39.63
N ALA A 193 1.19 -9.17 -40.96
CA ALA A 193 0.38 -10.21 -41.59
C ALA A 193 0.87 -11.64 -41.26
N GLU A 194 2.18 -11.81 -41.10
CA GLU A 194 2.87 -13.03 -40.71
C GLU A 194 2.44 -13.56 -39.32
N CYS A 195 1.93 -12.68 -38.46
CA CYS A 195 1.40 -13.09 -37.14
C CYS A 195 0.05 -13.80 -37.27
N GLN A 196 -0.65 -13.69 -38.42
CA GLN A 196 -1.94 -14.35 -38.68
C GLN A 196 -2.99 -14.05 -37.59
N GLY A 197 -2.99 -12.83 -37.06
CA GLY A 197 -3.89 -12.40 -35.97
C GLY A 197 -3.51 -12.90 -34.58
N ASP A 198 -2.44 -13.69 -34.44
CA ASP A 198 -1.94 -14.15 -33.15
C ASP A 198 -0.94 -13.15 -32.55
N ILE A 199 -1.38 -12.43 -31.52
CA ILE A 199 -0.56 -11.43 -30.83
C ILE A 199 0.73 -12.00 -30.22
N THR A 200 0.81 -13.31 -29.99
CA THR A 200 1.96 -13.94 -29.34
C THR A 200 3.15 -14.13 -30.28
N LYS A 201 2.90 -14.05 -31.60
CA LYS A 201 3.92 -14.24 -32.65
C LYS A 201 4.69 -12.96 -33.00
N GLN A 202 4.25 -11.80 -32.53
CA GLN A 202 4.94 -10.54 -32.81
C GLN A 202 6.28 -10.46 -32.06
N GLU A 203 7.24 -9.75 -32.66
CA GLU A 203 8.58 -9.64 -32.10
C GLU A 203 8.57 -8.99 -30.70
N GLY A 204 9.46 -9.48 -29.83
CA GLY A 204 9.58 -9.00 -28.46
C GLY A 204 8.49 -9.42 -27.48
N PHE A 205 7.37 -10.00 -27.95
CA PHE A 205 6.23 -10.40 -27.10
C PHE A 205 6.68 -11.27 -25.91
N GLN A 206 7.38 -12.37 -26.19
CA GLN A 206 7.79 -13.32 -25.16
C GLN A 206 8.73 -12.68 -24.12
N ALA A 207 9.76 -11.97 -24.58
CA ALA A 207 10.74 -11.33 -23.70
C ALA A 207 10.09 -10.28 -22.78
N LEU A 208 9.16 -9.49 -23.32
CA LEU A 208 8.40 -8.51 -22.55
C LEU A 208 7.49 -9.18 -21.51
N ILE A 209 6.72 -10.19 -21.92
CA ILE A 209 5.79 -10.89 -21.01
C ILE A 209 6.56 -11.58 -19.87
N GLU A 210 7.75 -12.12 -20.14
CA GLU A 210 8.64 -12.66 -19.11
C GLU A 210 9.11 -11.58 -18.13
N LEU A 211 9.56 -10.40 -18.60
CA LEU A 211 9.92 -9.28 -17.72
C LEU A 211 8.75 -8.85 -16.80
N VAL A 212 7.53 -8.84 -17.33
CA VAL A 212 6.32 -8.52 -16.56
C VAL A 212 6.01 -9.62 -15.55
N ARG A 213 6.03 -10.89 -15.98
CA ARG A 213 5.78 -12.06 -15.14
C ARG A 213 6.73 -12.10 -13.95
N ASP A 214 8.01 -11.90 -14.20
CA ASP A 214 9.08 -11.94 -13.18
C ASP A 214 9.07 -10.68 -12.29
N GLY A 215 8.26 -9.67 -12.62
CA GLY A 215 8.09 -8.46 -11.83
C GLY A 215 9.19 -7.41 -12.03
N HIS A 216 9.97 -7.54 -13.11
CA HIS A 216 11.08 -6.65 -13.46
C HIS A 216 10.64 -5.40 -14.24
N LEU A 217 9.44 -5.41 -14.83
CA LEU A 217 8.95 -4.31 -15.66
C LEU A 217 7.48 -4.03 -15.40
N PHE A 218 7.16 -2.76 -15.13
CA PHE A 218 5.79 -2.25 -15.17
C PHE A 218 5.42 -1.86 -16.61
N VAL A 219 4.17 -2.10 -17.02
CA VAL A 219 3.64 -1.69 -18.33
C VAL A 219 2.47 -0.75 -18.14
N LYS A 220 2.49 0.41 -18.80
CA LYS A 220 1.34 1.30 -18.88
C LYS A 220 0.44 0.92 -20.06
N ILE A 221 -0.75 0.40 -19.80
CA ILE A 221 -1.81 0.24 -20.81
C ILE A 221 -2.47 1.60 -21.07
N SER A 222 -1.85 2.36 -21.97
CA SER A 222 -2.16 3.77 -22.25
C SER A 222 -2.05 4.03 -23.75
N ALA A 223 -2.71 5.08 -24.24
CA ALA A 223 -2.65 5.48 -25.65
C ALA A 223 -2.90 4.33 -26.66
N PRO A 224 -4.03 3.61 -26.57
CA PRO A 224 -4.29 2.45 -27.43
C PRO A 224 -4.25 2.79 -28.92
N TYR A 225 -4.56 4.03 -29.31
CA TYR A 225 -4.41 4.55 -30.68
C TYR A 225 -2.98 4.50 -31.24
N ARG A 226 -1.95 4.21 -30.42
CA ARG A 226 -0.56 4.00 -30.88
C ARG A 226 -0.32 2.56 -31.37
N VAL A 227 -1.23 1.66 -31.07
CA VAL A 227 -1.07 0.20 -31.22
C VAL A 227 -2.34 -0.52 -31.72
N SER A 228 -3.42 0.21 -31.99
CA SER A 228 -4.68 -0.27 -32.57
C SER A 228 -5.31 0.80 -33.46
N THR A 229 -6.09 0.37 -34.46
CA THR A 229 -6.93 1.22 -35.33
C THR A 229 -8.43 1.14 -35.00
N GLU A 230 -8.84 0.37 -34.00
CA GLU A 230 -10.26 0.10 -33.68
C GLU A 230 -10.87 1.12 -32.68
N ALA A 231 -10.52 2.39 -32.81
CA ALA A 231 -11.12 3.44 -32.01
C ALA A 231 -12.67 3.48 -32.18
N PRO A 232 -13.43 3.90 -31.15
CA PRO A 232 -12.97 4.32 -29.82
C PRO A 232 -12.88 3.18 -28.79
N HIS A 233 -13.31 1.97 -29.14
CA HIS A 233 -13.44 0.84 -28.20
C HIS A 233 -12.15 0.01 -28.07
N PHE A 234 -11.34 -0.05 -29.13
CA PHE A 234 -10.06 -0.76 -29.19
C PHE A 234 -10.17 -2.24 -28.78
N GLU A 235 -11.24 -2.93 -29.21
CA GLU A 235 -11.55 -4.32 -28.79
C GLU A 235 -10.43 -5.32 -29.12
N ASP A 236 -9.72 -5.09 -30.22
CA ASP A 236 -8.50 -5.84 -30.60
C ASP A 236 -7.36 -5.80 -29.57
N MET A 237 -7.40 -4.89 -28.60
CA MET A 237 -6.42 -4.82 -27.51
C MET A 237 -6.71 -5.80 -26.38
N LYS A 238 -7.91 -6.38 -26.30
CA LYS A 238 -8.31 -7.29 -25.22
C LYS A 238 -7.35 -8.47 -25.02
N PRO A 239 -6.88 -9.19 -26.08
CA PRO A 239 -5.93 -10.28 -25.90
C PRO A 239 -4.62 -9.82 -25.25
N LEU A 240 -4.12 -8.65 -25.64
CA LEU A 240 -2.86 -8.11 -25.11
C LEU A 240 -3.01 -7.63 -23.66
N VAL A 241 -4.13 -6.97 -23.34
CA VAL A 241 -4.46 -6.63 -21.95
C VAL A 241 -4.50 -7.89 -21.09
N ARG A 242 -5.20 -8.95 -21.52
CA ARG A 242 -5.23 -10.21 -20.78
C ARG A 242 -3.85 -10.82 -20.61
N ALA A 243 -3.01 -10.84 -21.65
CA ALA A 243 -1.65 -11.36 -21.55
C ALA A 243 -0.83 -10.67 -20.45
N PHE A 244 -0.95 -9.34 -20.27
CA PHE A 244 -0.27 -8.64 -19.18
C PHE A 244 -0.84 -8.96 -17.79
N PHE A 245 -2.16 -9.02 -17.66
CA PHE A 245 -2.81 -9.36 -16.38
C PHE A 245 -2.57 -10.81 -15.97
N ASP A 246 -2.60 -11.74 -16.92
CA ASP A 246 -2.31 -13.15 -16.69
C ASP A 246 -0.83 -13.37 -16.34
N ALA A 247 0.07 -12.54 -16.88
CA ALA A 247 1.50 -12.57 -16.54
C ALA A 247 1.76 -12.04 -15.12
N ASN A 248 1.34 -10.81 -14.82
CA ASN A 248 1.47 -10.23 -13.48
C ASN A 248 0.57 -9.01 -13.30
N PRO A 249 -0.60 -9.13 -12.66
CA PRO A 249 -1.56 -8.03 -12.55
C PRO A 249 -1.04 -6.89 -11.67
N ARG A 250 0.03 -7.10 -10.90
CA ARG A 250 0.66 -6.05 -10.06
C ARG A 250 1.55 -5.11 -10.88
N GLN A 251 1.97 -5.52 -12.07
CA GLN A 251 2.89 -4.76 -12.92
C GLN A 251 2.16 -3.92 -13.99
N VAL A 252 0.84 -3.88 -13.97
CA VAL A 252 0.05 -3.16 -14.98
C VAL A 252 -0.45 -1.82 -14.41
N LEU A 253 -0.33 -0.77 -15.20
CA LEU A 253 -0.71 0.61 -14.86
C LEU A 253 -1.58 1.19 -15.99
N TRP A 254 -2.46 2.14 -15.67
CA TRP A 254 -3.26 2.85 -16.67
C TRP A 254 -2.93 4.34 -16.71
N GLY A 255 -2.94 4.92 -17.92
CA GLY A 255 -2.82 6.35 -18.12
C GLY A 255 -3.53 6.80 -19.39
N SER A 256 -4.03 8.03 -19.39
CA SER A 256 -4.80 8.60 -20.50
C SER A 256 -3.94 8.94 -21.72
N ASP A 257 -2.66 9.29 -21.48
CA ASP A 257 -1.80 9.99 -22.44
C ASP A 257 -2.37 11.37 -22.84
N TRP A 258 -3.28 11.94 -22.04
CA TRP A 258 -3.83 13.28 -22.26
C TRP A 258 -2.66 14.28 -22.34
N PRO A 259 -2.65 15.20 -23.33
CA PRO A 259 -3.73 15.59 -24.24
C PRO A 259 -3.72 14.86 -25.60
N HIS A 260 -3.21 13.63 -25.68
CA HIS A 260 -3.23 12.76 -26.87
C HIS A 260 -2.38 13.28 -28.03
N THR A 261 -1.06 13.37 -27.79
CA THR A 261 -0.11 13.67 -28.86
C THR A 261 -0.12 12.58 -29.95
N PRO A 262 0.18 12.91 -31.22
CA PRO A 262 0.12 11.95 -32.32
C PRO A 262 1.20 10.87 -32.20
N LEU A 263 1.17 9.92 -33.14
CA LEU A 263 2.11 8.81 -33.20
C LEU A 263 3.57 9.25 -33.07
N MET A 264 4.34 8.44 -32.36
CA MET A 264 5.76 8.67 -32.14
C MET A 264 6.50 8.57 -33.48
N LYS A 265 7.20 9.63 -33.86
CA LYS A 265 8.15 9.65 -34.97
C LYS A 265 9.31 10.57 -34.65
N VAL A 266 10.48 10.30 -35.22
CA VAL A 266 11.59 11.27 -35.22
C VAL A 266 11.26 12.33 -36.26
N ARG A 267 11.15 13.59 -35.82
CA ARG A 267 10.85 14.75 -36.67
C ARG A 267 12.12 15.44 -37.10
N THR A 268 12.13 16.03 -38.30
CA THR A 268 13.14 17.05 -38.62
C THR A 268 12.96 18.26 -37.70
N ARG A 269 14.00 19.10 -37.59
CA ARG A 269 13.89 20.34 -36.80
C ARG A 269 12.74 21.22 -37.30
N GLU A 270 12.60 21.38 -38.60
CA GLU A 270 11.54 22.21 -39.18
C GLU A 270 10.14 21.65 -38.85
N GLU A 271 9.94 20.34 -38.96
CA GLU A 271 8.69 19.69 -38.58
C GLU A 271 8.40 19.84 -37.09
N ALA A 272 9.41 19.69 -36.23
CA ALA A 272 9.25 19.75 -34.78
C ALA A 272 8.85 21.14 -34.28
N LEU A 273 9.25 22.21 -34.99
CA LEU A 273 8.89 23.59 -34.67
C LEU A 273 7.47 23.99 -35.11
N LYS A 274 6.82 23.18 -35.95
CA LYS A 274 5.43 23.40 -36.37
C LYS A 274 4.45 22.84 -35.35
N ASP A 275 3.33 23.53 -35.18
CA ASP A 275 2.24 23.09 -34.31
C ASP A 275 1.76 21.70 -34.71
N THR A 276 1.70 20.83 -33.72
CA THR A 276 1.34 19.42 -33.85
C THR A 276 0.02 19.20 -33.13
N PRO A 277 -1.11 19.13 -33.87
CA PRO A 277 -2.43 19.00 -33.24
C PRO A 277 -2.56 17.69 -32.46
N TYR A 278 -3.45 17.73 -31.47
CA TYR A 278 -3.82 16.55 -30.70
C TYR A 278 -4.78 15.66 -31.47
N LEU A 279 -4.76 14.37 -31.12
CA LEU A 279 -5.76 13.42 -31.58
C LEU A 279 -7.04 13.60 -30.76
N GLU A 280 -8.19 13.43 -31.41
CA GLU A 280 -9.47 13.30 -30.72
C GLU A 280 -9.65 11.84 -30.29
N VAL A 281 -9.75 11.61 -28.98
CA VAL A 281 -9.84 10.28 -28.38
C VAL A 281 -10.99 10.29 -27.39
N ASP A 282 -11.86 9.28 -27.51
CA ASP A 282 -12.92 9.04 -26.53
C ASP A 282 -12.40 8.11 -25.43
N ASP A 283 -11.74 8.70 -24.42
CA ASP A 283 -11.22 7.96 -23.27
C ASP A 283 -12.31 7.24 -22.47
N LEU A 284 -13.55 7.76 -22.47
CA LEU A 284 -14.64 7.14 -21.72
C LEU A 284 -15.07 5.83 -22.38
N ALA A 285 -15.21 5.82 -23.71
CA ALA A 285 -15.48 4.60 -24.47
C ALA A 285 -14.36 3.57 -24.29
N TRP A 286 -13.10 4.00 -24.36
CA TRP A 286 -11.94 3.15 -24.09
C TRP A 286 -11.97 2.54 -22.68
N LEU A 287 -12.18 3.38 -21.65
CA LEU A 287 -12.27 2.93 -20.25
C LEU A 287 -13.44 1.96 -20.03
N LYS A 288 -14.58 2.20 -20.67
CA LYS A 288 -15.74 1.30 -20.62
C LYS A 288 -15.39 -0.07 -21.21
N SER A 289 -14.78 -0.15 -22.39
CA SER A 289 -14.33 -1.41 -22.97
C SER A 289 -13.31 -2.11 -22.05
N LEU A 290 -12.26 -1.41 -21.62
CA LEU A 290 -11.24 -1.96 -20.72
C LEU A 290 -11.82 -2.52 -19.41
N ARG A 291 -12.82 -1.84 -18.84
CA ARG A 291 -13.51 -2.27 -17.62
C ARG A 291 -14.19 -3.63 -17.78
N THR A 292 -14.73 -3.94 -18.96
CA THR A 292 -15.42 -5.21 -19.23
C THR A 292 -14.47 -6.41 -19.33
N TRP A 293 -13.16 -6.17 -19.50
CA TRP A 293 -12.16 -7.24 -19.68
C TRP A 293 -11.50 -7.66 -18.37
N LEU A 294 -11.75 -6.93 -17.30
CA LEU A 294 -11.09 -7.07 -16.00
C LEU A 294 -12.12 -7.38 -14.92
N SER A 295 -11.76 -8.29 -14.02
CA SER A 295 -12.49 -8.49 -12.77
C SER A 295 -12.41 -7.23 -11.89
N ASP A 296 -13.32 -7.09 -10.93
CA ASP A 296 -13.33 -5.94 -10.01
C ASP A 296 -12.02 -5.79 -9.24
N LYS A 297 -11.40 -6.92 -8.87
CA LYS A 297 -10.09 -6.95 -8.21
C LYS A 297 -8.96 -6.47 -9.11
N GLU A 298 -8.95 -6.91 -10.37
CA GLU A 298 -7.96 -6.48 -11.37
C GLU A 298 -8.12 -4.99 -11.69
N TRP A 299 -9.36 -4.52 -11.86
CA TRP A 299 -9.68 -3.12 -12.08
C TRP A 299 -9.23 -2.25 -10.91
N HIS A 300 -9.53 -2.65 -9.67
CA HIS A 300 -9.08 -1.94 -8.49
C HIS A 300 -7.54 -1.93 -8.37
N SER A 301 -6.88 -3.03 -8.75
CA SER A 301 -5.43 -3.11 -8.76
C SER A 301 -4.83 -2.14 -9.78
N LEU A 302 -5.37 -2.10 -10.99
CA LEU A 302 -4.96 -1.23 -12.08
C LEU A 302 -5.14 0.25 -11.74
N MET A 303 -6.34 0.62 -11.27
CA MET A 303 -6.75 2.01 -11.12
C MET A 303 -6.36 2.63 -9.78
N VAL A 304 -6.02 1.81 -8.77
CA VAL A 304 -5.75 2.31 -7.41
C VAL A 304 -4.47 1.71 -6.81
N LEU A 305 -4.37 0.38 -6.68
CA LEU A 305 -3.30 -0.23 -5.87
C LEU A 305 -1.92 -0.13 -6.52
N ASN A 306 -1.80 -0.47 -7.81
CA ASN A 306 -0.52 -0.45 -8.51
C ASN A 306 0.06 0.96 -8.62
N PRO A 307 -0.73 1.99 -9.02
CA PRO A 307 -0.28 3.38 -9.01
C PRO A 307 0.16 3.85 -7.63
N ARG A 308 -0.61 3.55 -6.57
CA ARG A 308 -0.24 3.89 -5.19
C ARG A 308 1.06 3.22 -4.77
N ARG A 309 1.26 1.96 -5.11
CA ARG A 309 2.48 1.20 -4.78
C ARG A 309 3.71 1.73 -5.50
N LEU A 310 3.57 2.15 -6.76
CA LEU A 310 4.66 2.74 -7.52
C LEU A 310 4.99 4.14 -7.01
N SER A 311 3.96 4.94 -6.68
CA SER A 311 4.10 6.35 -6.29
C SER A 311 4.34 6.60 -4.80
N ARG A 312 4.04 5.63 -3.91
CA ARG A 312 4.35 5.69 -2.48
C ARG A 312 5.59 4.87 -2.16
N LEU A 313 6.65 5.59 -1.81
CA LEU A 313 7.57 5.20 -0.74
C LEU A 313 7.76 6.44 0.14
N HIS A 314 6.91 6.55 1.17
CA HIS A 314 7.39 7.13 2.42
C HIS A 314 8.40 6.14 2.98
N ILE A 315 9.52 6.69 3.45
CA ILE A 315 10.49 6.08 4.35
C ILE A 315 9.77 5.09 5.28
N LEU A 316 9.91 3.79 5.03
CA LEU A 316 9.90 2.85 6.13
C LEU A 316 11.18 3.15 6.89
N ASP A 317 11.04 3.66 8.10
CA ASP A 317 12.12 3.73 9.08
C ASP A 317 12.95 2.45 9.02
N GLY A 318 14.20 2.58 8.57
CA GLY A 318 15.35 1.70 8.81
C GLY A 318 15.11 0.24 9.22
N ARG A 319 14.20 -0.49 8.59
CA ARG A 319 14.14 -1.96 8.71
C ARG A 319 14.76 -2.54 7.47
N MET A 320 16.04 -2.85 7.65
CA MET A 320 16.84 -3.81 6.90
C MET A 320 15.99 -4.75 6.06
N ALA A 321 16.24 -4.71 4.75
CA ALA A 321 15.90 -5.81 3.87
C ALA A 321 16.51 -7.10 4.45
N GLY A 322 15.65 -8.05 4.77
CA GLY A 322 16.09 -9.36 5.28
C GLY A 322 15.12 -9.97 6.26
N THR A 323 13.94 -10.36 5.78
CA THR A 323 13.29 -11.65 6.10
C THR A 323 11.99 -11.73 5.31
N SER A 324 11.89 -12.77 4.50
CA SER A 324 10.68 -13.22 3.82
C SER A 324 9.61 -13.57 4.84
N GLU A 325 8.52 -12.80 4.91
CA GLU A 325 7.28 -13.28 5.51
C GLU A 325 6.08 -12.79 4.70
N PHE A 326 5.42 -13.76 4.07
CA PHE A 326 4.14 -13.65 3.40
C PHE A 326 3.11 -13.08 4.38
N THR A 327 2.51 -11.94 4.06
CA THR A 327 1.28 -11.49 4.71
C THR A 327 0.10 -11.81 3.81
N PHE A 328 -0.75 -12.72 4.29
CA PHE A 328 -2.04 -13.09 3.71
C PHE A 328 -3.03 -11.94 3.90
N ASP A 329 -3.56 -11.40 2.80
CA ASP A 329 -4.71 -10.49 2.81
C ASP A 329 -6.01 -11.30 2.81
N CYS A 330 -6.77 -11.23 3.90
CA CYS A 330 -8.14 -11.76 3.96
C CYS A 330 -9.15 -10.61 3.94
N TRP A 331 -10.11 -10.71 3.02
CA TRP A 331 -11.22 -9.79 2.76
C TRP A 331 -12.33 -9.87 3.81
N THR A 332 -13.09 -8.78 4.01
CA THR A 332 -14.58 -8.77 3.99
C THR A 332 -15.17 -7.35 4.14
N GLU A 333 -16.42 -7.24 3.70
CA GLU A 333 -17.20 -6.09 3.23
C GLU A 333 -17.80 -5.17 4.32
N HIS A 334 -18.27 -4.01 3.82
CA HIS A 334 -19.45 -3.22 4.19
C HIS A 334 -19.30 -1.82 4.82
N ASP A 335 -20.18 -0.97 4.27
CA ASP A 335 -20.68 0.36 4.66
C ASP A 335 -19.82 1.61 4.44
N SER A 336 -20.01 2.13 3.22
CA SER A 336 -19.93 3.52 2.81
C SER A 336 -21.09 4.34 3.38
N ASP A 337 -20.84 5.14 4.41
CA ASP A 337 -21.44 6.47 4.62
C ASP A 337 -20.98 7.04 5.97
N HIS A 338 -20.14 8.10 5.95
CA HIS A 338 -19.96 9.12 7.03
C HIS A 338 -18.66 9.94 6.97
N ALA A 339 -17.90 9.91 5.87
CA ALA A 339 -16.59 10.60 5.78
C ALA A 339 -16.64 12.11 5.42
N ALA A 340 -17.68 12.86 5.78
CA ALA A 340 -17.84 14.27 5.34
C ALA A 340 -17.72 15.34 6.44
N ARG A 341 -17.48 15.01 7.71
CA ARG A 341 -17.33 16.03 8.76
C ARG A 341 -16.40 15.55 9.87
N ARG A 342 -15.13 15.97 9.88
CA ARG A 342 -14.26 16.10 11.09
C ARG A 342 -12.79 16.43 10.74
N ASP A 343 -12.51 17.59 10.15
CA ASP A 343 -11.11 18.05 9.94
C ASP A 343 -10.89 19.46 10.50
N SER A 344 -11.11 19.69 11.79
CA SER A 344 -10.89 21.03 12.37
C SER A 344 -10.34 21.08 13.80
N ALA A 345 -9.93 19.96 14.42
CA ALA A 345 -9.62 19.96 15.86
C ALA A 345 -8.18 19.55 16.27
N CYS A 346 -7.29 19.14 15.36
CA CYS A 346 -5.99 18.57 15.77
C CYS A 346 -4.78 19.52 15.79
N PHE A 347 -4.93 20.80 15.44
CA PHE A 347 -3.76 21.65 15.18
C PHE A 347 -2.98 22.21 16.40
N PRO A 348 -3.50 22.33 17.64
CA PRO A 348 -2.69 22.90 18.73
C PRO A 348 -1.85 21.90 19.55
N TYR A 349 -1.99 20.58 19.38
CA TYR A 349 -1.35 19.60 20.29
C TYR A 349 0.04 19.09 19.82
N VAL A 350 0.36 19.22 18.53
CA VAL A 350 1.57 18.63 17.91
C VAL A 350 2.86 19.34 18.33
N ALA A 351 2.81 20.65 18.59
CA ALA A 351 3.99 21.45 18.92
C ALA A 351 4.59 21.13 20.30
N HIS A 352 3.79 20.63 21.25
CA HIS A 352 4.26 20.30 22.61
C HIS A 352 4.95 18.92 22.69
N ILE A 353 4.54 17.97 21.84
CA ILE A 353 5.05 16.59 21.80
C ILE A 353 6.46 16.53 21.19
N LEU A 354 6.78 17.47 20.30
CA LEU A 354 8.11 17.64 19.72
C LEU A 354 9.15 18.19 20.71
N LYS A 355 8.87 18.28 22.02
CA LYS A 355 9.88 18.61 23.05
C LYS A 355 10.11 17.50 24.10
N MET A 356 9.49 16.32 23.97
CA MET A 356 9.63 15.23 24.96
C MET A 356 10.76 14.24 24.64
N PRO A 357 11.36 13.57 25.65
CA PRO A 357 12.33 12.48 25.46
C PRO A 357 11.75 11.30 24.67
N ARG A 358 12.62 10.46 24.06
CA ARG A 358 12.27 9.43 23.05
C ARG A 358 11.23 8.39 23.50
N ALA A 359 11.21 7.98 24.76
CA ALA A 359 10.32 6.91 25.24
C ALA A 359 8.82 7.31 25.29
N PRO A 360 8.42 8.45 25.89
CA PRO A 360 7.01 8.89 25.87
C PRO A 360 6.53 9.36 24.48
N ARG A 361 7.43 9.75 23.57
CA ARG A 361 7.07 10.16 22.18
C ARG A 361 6.51 9.01 21.34
N LEU A 362 7.05 7.80 21.48
CA LEU A 362 6.59 6.62 20.72
C LEU A 362 5.15 6.25 21.11
N GLN A 363 4.78 6.46 22.37
CA GLN A 363 3.46 6.12 22.91
C GLN A 363 2.39 7.19 22.57
N ALA A 364 2.79 8.46 22.47
CA ALA A 364 1.94 9.55 21.98
C ALA A 364 1.71 9.51 20.46
N MET A 365 2.61 8.89 19.70
CA MET A 365 2.53 8.80 18.23
C MET A 365 1.62 7.64 17.77
N LEU A 366 1.55 6.55 18.54
CA LEU A 366 0.59 5.45 18.33
C LEU A 366 -0.87 5.84 18.59
N THR A 367 -1.11 6.97 19.27
CA THR A 367 -2.44 7.47 19.66
C THR A 367 -3.05 8.48 18.68
N LEU A 368 -2.32 8.91 17.64
CA LEU A 368 -2.76 9.96 16.70
C LEU A 368 -3.41 9.45 15.41
N CYS A 369 -3.40 8.14 15.15
CA CYS A 369 -4.29 7.55 14.16
C CYS A 369 -5.63 7.27 14.84
N PRO A 370 -6.75 7.87 14.42
CA PRO A 370 -8.06 7.44 14.90
C PRO A 370 -8.22 5.97 14.48
N SER A 371 -8.15 5.07 15.46
CA SER A 371 -8.45 3.66 15.24
C SER A 371 -9.89 3.59 14.76
N LYS A 372 -10.13 2.92 13.63
CA LYS A 372 -11.48 2.84 13.06
C LYS A 372 -12.40 2.22 14.11
N ALA A 373 -13.68 2.61 14.16
CA ALA A 373 -14.63 2.04 15.11
C ALA A 373 -14.67 0.50 15.07
N MET A 374 -14.42 -0.06 13.88
CA MET A 374 -14.30 -1.48 13.62
C MET A 374 -13.03 -2.11 14.25
N GLU A 375 -11.88 -1.42 14.22
CA GLU A 375 -10.66 -1.87 14.91
C GLU A 375 -10.85 -1.86 16.42
N ILE A 376 -11.53 -0.83 16.96
CA ILE A 376 -11.88 -0.78 18.39
C ILE A 376 -12.86 -1.90 18.74
N TYR A 377 -13.85 -2.17 17.89
CA TYR A 377 -14.80 -3.27 18.08
C TYR A 377 -14.09 -4.62 18.07
N PHE A 378 -13.27 -4.91 17.06
CA PHE A 378 -12.51 -6.15 16.99
C PHE A 378 -11.47 -6.28 18.11
N ALA A 379 -10.81 -5.21 18.52
CA ALA A 379 -9.92 -5.21 19.67
C ALA A 379 -10.68 -5.48 20.98
N ARG A 380 -11.90 -4.95 21.14
CA ARG A 380 -12.78 -5.24 22.29
C ARG A 380 -13.26 -6.69 22.26
N CYS A 381 -13.74 -7.18 21.13
CA CYS A 381 -14.14 -8.58 20.95
C CYS A 381 -12.97 -9.54 21.21
N LEU A 382 -11.78 -9.21 20.72
CA LEU A 382 -10.55 -9.97 21.00
C LEU A 382 -10.20 -9.94 22.49
N GLY A 383 -10.34 -8.78 23.15
CA GLY A 383 -10.17 -8.63 24.59
C GLY A 383 -11.15 -9.48 25.41
N PHE A 384 -12.44 -9.53 25.00
CA PHE A 384 -13.46 -10.38 25.62
C PHE A 384 -13.22 -11.87 25.35
N SER A 385 -12.77 -12.24 24.15
CA SER A 385 -12.40 -13.61 23.82
C SER A 385 -11.21 -14.09 24.64
N PHE A 386 -10.18 -13.26 24.82
CA PHE A 386 -9.05 -13.60 25.69
C PHE A 386 -9.44 -13.66 27.17
N LEU A 387 -10.34 -12.78 27.62
CA LEU A 387 -10.90 -12.86 28.98
C LEU A 387 -11.66 -14.18 29.19
N THR A 388 -12.48 -14.58 28.22
CA THR A 388 -13.27 -15.81 28.27
C THR A 388 -12.37 -17.05 28.23
N ILE A 389 -11.38 -17.06 27.34
CA ILE A 389 -10.38 -18.13 27.25
C ILE A 389 -9.63 -18.25 28.57
N ALA A 390 -9.21 -17.15 29.17
CA ALA A 390 -8.50 -17.17 30.44
C ALA A 390 -9.37 -17.64 31.62
N VAL A 391 -10.64 -17.24 31.68
CA VAL A 391 -11.60 -17.76 32.68
C VAL A 391 -11.81 -19.26 32.49
N LEU A 392 -12.04 -19.71 31.26
CA LEU A 392 -12.17 -21.14 30.95
C LEU A 392 -10.89 -21.90 31.30
N THR A 393 -9.73 -21.31 31.04
CA THR A 393 -8.43 -21.89 31.37
C THR A 393 -8.28 -22.05 32.89
N MET A 394 -8.69 -21.03 33.67
CA MET A 394 -8.69 -21.08 35.14
C MET A 394 -9.72 -22.06 35.72
N MET A 395 -10.82 -22.32 35.01
CA MET A 395 -11.81 -23.32 35.40
C MET A 395 -11.35 -24.75 35.05
N LEU A 396 -10.66 -24.90 33.91
CA LEU A 396 -10.12 -26.18 33.43
C LEU A 396 -8.83 -26.60 34.14
N THR A 397 -8.17 -25.72 34.90
CA THR A 397 -7.06 -26.10 35.80
C THR A 397 -7.51 -26.90 37.03
N GLY A 398 -8.82 -27.10 37.22
CA GLY A 398 -9.39 -27.84 38.36
C GLY A 398 -9.27 -27.12 39.71
N SER A 399 -8.75 -25.88 39.72
CA SER A 399 -8.52 -25.10 40.93
C SER A 399 -9.77 -24.39 41.45
N ILE A 400 -10.83 -24.31 40.65
CA ILE A 400 -12.13 -23.73 41.01
C ILE A 400 -13.21 -24.81 40.84
N PRO A 401 -13.82 -25.31 41.94
CA PRO A 401 -14.79 -26.41 41.86
C PRO A 401 -16.08 -25.95 41.18
N LEU A 402 -16.51 -26.69 40.15
CA LEU A 402 -17.68 -26.38 39.31
C LEU A 402 -18.99 -27.03 39.77
N THR A 403 -18.97 -27.84 40.82
CA THR A 403 -20.16 -28.49 41.38
C THR A 403 -20.09 -28.57 42.91
N SER A 404 -21.25 -28.58 43.56
CA SER A 404 -21.40 -28.71 45.02
C SER A 404 -21.28 -30.16 45.55
N GLU A 405 -21.08 -31.15 44.68
CA GLU A 405 -20.90 -32.55 45.07
C GLU A 405 -19.45 -32.98 44.85
N ILE A 406 -18.70 -32.90 45.95
CA ILE A 406 -17.31 -33.31 46.09
C ILE A 406 -17.27 -34.84 46.10
N LYS A 407 -16.45 -35.44 45.22
CA LYS A 407 -15.76 -36.66 45.62
C LYS A 407 -14.25 -36.63 45.52
N ASP A 408 -13.62 -35.85 44.63
CA ASP A 408 -12.16 -35.65 44.69
C ASP A 408 -11.77 -34.28 44.10
N SER A 409 -11.14 -33.41 44.90
CA SER A 409 -10.50 -32.19 44.41
C SER A 409 -9.20 -32.55 43.69
N VAL A 410 -8.99 -32.06 42.48
CA VAL A 410 -7.69 -32.15 41.79
C VAL A 410 -6.66 -31.44 42.65
N THR A 411 -5.61 -32.15 43.03
CA THR A 411 -4.59 -31.61 43.93
C THR A 411 -3.57 -30.85 43.07
N THR A 412 -2.97 -29.81 43.62
CA THR A 412 -1.86 -29.09 42.98
C THR A 412 -0.50 -29.63 43.42
N ASP A 413 -0.44 -30.88 43.89
CA ASP A 413 0.83 -31.51 44.23
C ASP A 413 1.66 -31.71 42.96
N GLU A 414 2.97 -31.48 43.03
CA GLU A 414 3.87 -31.67 41.88
C GLU A 414 3.88 -33.14 41.41
N ASP A 415 3.48 -34.07 42.29
CA ASP A 415 3.37 -35.50 42.02
C ASP A 415 1.93 -35.97 41.67
N ASP A 416 0.95 -35.06 41.51
CA ASP A 416 -0.42 -35.43 41.07
C ASP A 416 -0.48 -35.57 39.53
N PRO A 417 -0.72 -36.78 38.98
CA PRO A 417 -0.75 -37.01 37.55
C PRO A 417 -1.92 -36.34 36.82
N LYS A 418 -2.85 -35.67 37.53
CA LYS A 418 -4.07 -35.10 36.94
C LYS A 418 -3.94 -33.69 36.36
N ALA A 419 -2.87 -32.91 36.62
CA ALA A 419 -2.69 -31.60 35.96
C ALA A 419 -1.26 -31.01 36.03
N PRO A 420 -0.27 -31.55 35.29
CA PRO A 420 1.12 -31.06 35.31
C PRO A 420 1.29 -29.59 34.83
N TYR A 421 0.25 -29.01 34.20
CA TYR A 421 0.29 -27.67 33.66
C TYR A 421 -0.54 -26.64 34.46
N ALA A 422 -1.18 -27.02 35.57
CA ALA A 422 -2.07 -26.14 36.30
C ALA A 422 -1.37 -24.86 36.82
N ILE A 423 -0.20 -25.01 37.45
CA ILE A 423 0.56 -23.88 38.00
C ILE A 423 1.13 -22.97 36.89
N PRO A 424 1.85 -23.47 35.86
CA PRO A 424 2.31 -22.64 34.74
C PRO A 424 1.16 -21.90 34.05
N THR A 425 0.02 -22.55 33.90
CA THR A 425 -1.16 -21.99 33.25
C THR A 425 -1.78 -20.86 34.09
N LEU A 426 -1.91 -21.05 35.41
CA LEU A 426 -2.37 -20.01 36.33
C LEU A 426 -1.41 -18.80 36.34
N MET A 427 -0.11 -19.05 36.27
CA MET A 427 0.91 -17.99 36.25
C MET A 427 0.82 -17.15 34.98
N VAL A 428 0.83 -17.78 33.80
CA VAL A 428 0.73 -17.07 32.51
C VAL A 428 -0.58 -16.28 32.43
N THR A 429 -1.68 -16.88 32.87
CA THR A 429 -3.01 -16.24 32.86
C THR A 429 -3.06 -15.02 33.79
N SER A 430 -2.47 -15.12 34.99
CA SER A 430 -2.43 -14.01 35.95
C SER A 430 -1.57 -12.85 35.45
N ILE A 431 -0.43 -13.15 34.81
CA ILE A 431 0.47 -12.13 34.23
C ILE A 431 -0.24 -11.41 33.08
N PHE A 432 -0.89 -12.16 32.19
CA PHE A 432 -1.64 -11.61 31.06
C PHE A 432 -2.72 -10.63 31.54
N HIS A 433 -3.52 -11.02 32.53
CA HIS A 433 -4.57 -10.16 33.06
C HIS A 433 -4.05 -8.94 33.83
N THR A 434 -2.91 -9.06 34.49
CA THR A 434 -2.24 -7.91 35.10
C THR A 434 -1.83 -6.90 34.04
N ALA A 435 -1.26 -7.36 32.92
CA ALA A 435 -0.89 -6.50 31.79
C ALA A 435 -2.12 -5.84 31.14
N CYS A 436 -3.21 -6.58 30.94
CA CYS A 436 -4.46 -6.04 30.41
C CYS A 436 -5.12 -5.02 31.36
N ALA A 437 -5.10 -5.26 32.67
CA ALA A 437 -5.58 -4.32 33.67
C ALA A 437 -4.77 -3.01 33.64
N PHE A 438 -3.44 -3.10 33.55
CA PHE A 438 -2.57 -1.94 33.44
C PHE A 438 -2.84 -1.15 32.16
N TYR A 439 -2.98 -1.84 31.02
CA TYR A 439 -3.34 -1.22 29.75
C TYR A 439 -4.69 -0.49 29.83
N ALA A 440 -5.73 -1.16 30.34
CA ALA A 440 -7.05 -0.56 30.52
C ALA A 440 -6.99 0.66 31.47
N TYR A 441 -6.16 0.61 32.52
CA TYR A 441 -5.95 1.72 33.44
C TYR A 441 -5.29 2.92 32.74
N THR A 442 -4.25 2.68 31.93
CA THR A 442 -3.61 3.76 31.17
C THR A 442 -4.56 4.45 30.21
N TRP A 443 -5.47 3.71 29.58
CA TRP A 443 -6.49 4.27 28.68
C TRP A 443 -7.63 4.97 29.42
N TYR A 444 -8.03 4.47 30.59
CA TYR A 444 -9.01 5.14 31.43
C TYR A 444 -8.50 6.50 31.91
N VAL A 445 -7.27 6.54 32.45
CA VAL A 445 -6.68 7.78 33.01
C VAL A 445 -6.34 8.80 31.93
N SER A 446 -5.92 8.36 30.73
CA SER A 446 -5.58 9.28 29.64
C SER A 446 -6.77 9.71 28.78
N GLY A 447 -7.80 8.87 28.63
CA GLY A 447 -8.91 9.09 27.71
C GLY A 447 -10.28 9.32 28.36
N GLY A 448 -10.43 9.13 29.68
CA GLY A 448 -11.67 9.39 30.42
C GLY A 448 -12.86 8.49 30.08
N GLN A 449 -12.66 7.43 29.28
CA GLN A 449 -13.74 6.54 28.85
C GLN A 449 -14.07 5.49 29.93
N GLY A 450 -15.26 5.59 30.53
CA GLY A 450 -15.69 4.72 31.64
C GLY A 450 -15.70 3.22 31.35
N LEU A 451 -15.78 2.81 30.07
CA LEU A 451 -15.72 1.39 29.69
C LEU A 451 -14.37 0.75 30.05
N PHE A 452 -13.27 1.51 29.98
CA PHE A 452 -11.96 1.00 30.38
C PHE A 452 -11.84 0.86 31.90
N ALA A 453 -12.56 1.65 32.70
CA ALA A 453 -12.62 1.46 34.16
C ALA A 453 -13.27 0.13 34.54
N ILE A 454 -14.31 -0.28 33.82
CA ILE A 454 -14.92 -1.61 33.97
C ILE A 454 -13.91 -2.71 33.59
N GLY A 455 -13.16 -2.50 32.51
CA GLY A 455 -12.07 -3.40 32.10
C GLY A 455 -10.99 -3.55 33.18
N VAL A 456 -10.56 -2.45 33.82
CA VAL A 456 -9.62 -2.48 34.95
C VAL A 456 -10.15 -3.34 36.08
N ALA A 457 -11.41 -3.15 36.49
CA ALA A 457 -12.02 -3.94 37.57
C ALA A 457 -12.08 -5.43 37.23
N GLY A 458 -12.50 -5.79 36.01
CA GLY A 458 -12.62 -7.18 35.56
C GLY A 458 -11.27 -7.89 35.49
N TYR A 459 -10.29 -7.30 34.79
CA TYR A 459 -8.97 -7.90 34.65
C TYR A 459 -8.21 -7.96 35.99
N SER A 460 -8.33 -6.95 36.85
CA SER A 460 -7.68 -6.96 38.16
C SER A 460 -8.25 -8.02 39.09
N SER A 461 -9.57 -8.27 39.03
CA SER A 461 -10.21 -9.30 39.84
C SER A 461 -9.72 -10.69 39.47
N ILE A 462 -9.62 -11.01 38.18
CA ILE A 462 -9.14 -12.33 37.73
C ILE A 462 -7.64 -12.49 38.00
N ALA A 463 -6.83 -11.45 37.80
CA ALA A 463 -5.42 -11.48 38.19
C ALA A 463 -5.24 -11.71 39.70
N ALA A 464 -6.07 -11.10 40.54
CA ALA A 464 -6.04 -11.30 41.98
C ALA A 464 -6.45 -12.72 42.39
N ILE A 465 -7.46 -13.31 41.75
CA ILE A 465 -7.87 -14.70 41.98
C ILE A 465 -6.78 -15.68 41.53
N GLY A 466 -6.19 -15.48 40.35
CA GLY A 466 -5.09 -16.31 39.87
C GLY A 466 -3.86 -16.25 40.79
N LEU A 467 -3.51 -15.05 41.27
CA LEU A 467 -2.46 -14.86 42.27
C LEU A 467 -2.79 -15.52 43.62
N TRP A 468 -4.05 -15.44 44.07
CA TRP A 468 -4.52 -16.11 45.27
C TRP A 468 -4.38 -17.63 45.15
N CYS A 469 -4.80 -18.22 44.04
CA CYS A 469 -4.63 -19.64 43.77
C CYS A 469 -3.15 -20.05 43.79
N MET A 470 -2.26 -19.26 43.19
CA MET A 470 -0.82 -19.55 43.24
C MET A 470 -0.23 -19.48 44.66
N LEU A 471 -0.67 -18.53 45.48
CA LEU A 471 -0.13 -18.32 46.83
C LEU A 471 -0.68 -19.29 47.89
N PHE A 472 -1.93 -19.71 47.74
CA PHE A 472 -2.66 -20.43 48.79
C PHE A 472 -3.26 -21.76 48.35
N ALA A 473 -3.48 -21.97 47.05
CA ALA A 473 -3.99 -23.24 46.53
C ALA A 473 -2.88 -24.17 46.02
N SER A 474 -1.66 -23.67 45.72
CA SER A 474 -0.51 -24.50 45.31
C SER A 474 0.10 -25.31 46.47
N SER A 475 0.83 -26.40 46.17
CA SER A 475 1.49 -27.28 47.14
C SER A 475 2.58 -26.57 47.97
N ASN A 476 3.19 -25.52 47.42
CA ASN A 476 4.22 -24.70 48.07
C ASN A 476 3.68 -23.48 48.85
N GLY A 477 2.37 -23.41 49.09
CA GLY A 477 1.72 -22.29 49.81
C GLY A 477 2.24 -22.10 51.24
N ARG A 478 2.62 -20.86 51.60
CA ARG A 478 3.33 -20.53 52.86
C ARG A 478 2.57 -20.95 54.13
N ILE A 479 3.08 -21.98 54.81
CA ILE A 479 2.74 -22.35 56.19
C ILE A 479 3.16 -21.21 57.15
N SER A 480 2.27 -20.80 58.05
CA SER A 480 2.57 -19.78 59.07
C SER A 480 3.59 -20.32 60.08
N ARG A 481 4.81 -19.78 60.10
CA ARG A 481 5.85 -20.14 61.08
C ARG A 481 5.45 -19.86 62.54
N ARG A 482 4.46 -19.00 62.80
CA ARG A 482 4.07 -18.58 64.15
C ARG A 482 2.96 -19.44 64.78
N THR A 483 2.18 -20.15 63.96
CA THR A 483 1.00 -20.90 64.43
C THR A 483 0.99 -22.35 63.96
N GLY A 484 1.89 -22.77 63.06
CA GLY A 484 1.97 -24.15 62.56
C GLY A 484 0.76 -24.62 61.74
N ALA A 485 -0.29 -23.80 61.65
CA ALA A 485 -1.52 -24.14 60.94
C ALA A 485 -1.35 -23.97 59.42
N ASP A 486 -1.79 -24.99 58.69
CA ASP A 486 -1.96 -24.94 57.24
C ASP A 486 -3.04 -23.90 56.87
N LYS A 487 -2.64 -22.89 56.09
CA LYS A 487 -3.56 -21.82 55.63
C LYS A 487 -4.62 -22.34 54.66
N ARG A 488 -4.54 -23.58 54.16
CA ARG A 488 -5.64 -24.24 53.43
C ARG A 488 -6.93 -24.37 54.27
N THR A 489 -6.86 -24.15 55.58
CA THR A 489 -8.00 -24.20 56.50
C THR A 489 -8.73 -22.86 56.70
N THR A 490 -8.18 -21.74 56.21
CA THR A 490 -8.86 -20.44 56.33
C THR A 490 -9.98 -20.38 55.31
N GLY A 491 -11.23 -20.31 55.78
CA GLY A 491 -12.45 -20.39 54.96
C GLY A 491 -12.74 -19.16 54.07
N PHE A 492 -11.71 -18.61 53.45
CA PHE A 492 -11.79 -17.48 52.54
C PHE A 492 -11.26 -17.88 51.15
N PRO A 493 -11.98 -17.60 50.05
CA PRO A 493 -13.29 -16.93 50.01
C PRO A 493 -14.47 -17.85 50.36
N PHE A 494 -14.25 -19.17 50.49
CA PHE A 494 -15.29 -20.15 50.81
C PHE A 494 -14.96 -21.00 52.04
N LYS A 495 -15.99 -21.34 52.81
CA LYS A 495 -15.89 -22.08 54.07
C LYS A 495 -15.52 -23.55 53.82
N ASN A 496 -14.41 -24.02 54.37
CA ASN A 496 -13.98 -25.41 54.26
C ASN A 496 -14.45 -26.25 55.46
N SER A 497 -15.56 -26.98 55.32
CA SER A 497 -16.17 -27.80 56.38
C SER A 497 -15.37 -29.07 56.72
N GLU A 498 -14.57 -29.60 55.80
CA GLU A 498 -13.77 -30.81 56.00
C GLU A 498 -12.52 -30.52 56.87
N ALA A 499 -11.88 -29.37 56.67
CA ALA A 499 -10.79 -28.90 57.53
C ALA A 499 -11.22 -28.75 59.01
N ALA A 500 -12.43 -28.23 59.25
CA ALA A 500 -12.99 -28.08 60.59
C ALA A 500 -13.30 -29.42 61.29
N LYS A 501 -13.60 -30.49 60.53
CA LYS A 501 -13.79 -31.84 61.07
C LYS A 501 -12.46 -32.49 61.48
N LYS A 502 -11.38 -32.30 60.71
CA LYS A 502 -10.04 -32.82 61.05
C LYS A 502 -9.49 -32.20 62.33
N HIS A 503 -9.71 -30.89 62.54
CA HIS A 503 -9.33 -30.22 63.80
C HIS A 503 -10.07 -30.74 65.04
N ARG A 504 -11.26 -31.34 64.87
CA ARG A 504 -12.08 -31.87 65.96
C ARG A 504 -11.72 -33.31 66.36
N LYS A 505 -10.92 -34.02 65.56
CA LYS A 505 -10.45 -35.40 65.81
C LYS A 505 -9.02 -35.49 66.35
N GLY A 506 -8.30 -34.36 66.44
CA GLY A 506 -6.90 -34.28 66.88
C GLY A 506 -6.68 -33.44 68.13
N LEU A 507 -7.69 -33.34 69.00
CA LEU A 507 -7.62 -32.78 70.35
C LEU A 507 -7.94 -33.88 71.37
#